data_AF-A0AAD9ISG3-F1
#
_entry.id   AF-A0AAD9ISG3-F1
#
_cell.length_a   1.000
_cell.length_b   1.000
_cell.length_c   1.000
_cell.angle_alpha   90.00
_cell.angle_beta   90.00
_cell.angle_gamma   90.00
#
_symmetry.space_group_name_H-M   'P 1'
#
loop_
_entity.id
_entity.type
_entity.pdbx_description
1 polymer ?
#
loop_
_entity_poly.entity_id
_entity_poly.type
_entity_poly.pdbx_seq_one_letter_code
_entity_poly.pdbx_strand_id
1 'polypeptide(L)'
;MIGVLLPPTTLTSFTSNQHVWLTSACFFRGPYYSMFCISLGTLLAIAVDRYMAVVHPLTYRMRMSIKLARIVSIMIWTVQLTLWETFTCYYGSRISVGKSNPVAAHDMFPKKAYFILIQIVILLPVVGNVILYIFIYIRLRTRKAVISSSARNNAETANDNQPSAKAKAFTKMMALVLGYLVIAWLPYYIFVPMHKVNDPTTPTWFFYAFDIVALLFYSNSFMNPLIYSWQNRDFRDAYGKILKCRRSATVAGGSTTNSHTRSTTTSSL
;
A
#
# COMPACT_ATOMS: atom_id res chain seq x y z
N MET A 1 -0.19 2.37 -8.82
CA MET A 1 -1.04 1.74 -9.86
C MET A 1 -2.52 2.08 -9.70
N ILE A 2 -3.10 2.05 -8.50
CA ILE A 2 -4.53 2.40 -8.29
C ILE A 2 -4.89 3.79 -8.83
N GLY A 3 -4.02 4.79 -8.68
CA GLY A 3 -4.27 6.17 -9.15
C GLY A 3 -4.34 6.39 -10.67
N VAL A 4 -4.01 5.40 -11.51
CA VAL A 4 -4.05 5.55 -12.99
C VAL A 4 -5.41 5.14 -13.57
N LEU A 5 -6.14 4.24 -12.90
CA LEU A 5 -7.41 3.68 -13.41
C LEU A 5 -8.66 4.43 -12.93
N LEU A 6 -8.50 5.27 -11.91
CA LEU A 6 -9.57 5.98 -11.21
C LEU A 6 -10.08 7.27 -11.87
N PRO A 7 -9.23 8.13 -12.46
CA PRO A 7 -9.69 9.43 -12.97
C PRO A 7 -10.82 9.34 -14.01
N PRO A 8 -10.79 8.43 -15.02
CA PRO A 8 -11.82 8.46 -16.06
C PRO A 8 -13.20 8.03 -15.56
N THR A 9 -13.25 7.18 -14.53
CA THR A 9 -14.51 6.64 -14.03
C THR A 9 -15.16 7.64 -13.07
N THR A 10 -14.50 8.07 -12.00
CA THR A 10 -15.09 9.02 -11.04
C THR A 10 -15.42 10.38 -11.67
N LEU A 11 -14.68 10.84 -12.68
CA LEU A 11 -15.04 12.08 -13.40
C LEU A 11 -16.40 11.99 -14.11
N THR A 12 -16.76 10.84 -14.68
CA THR A 12 -18.07 10.68 -15.36
C THR A 12 -19.25 10.77 -14.38
N SER A 13 -19.07 10.28 -13.15
CA SER A 13 -20.06 10.42 -12.07
C SER A 13 -20.22 11.87 -11.60
N PHE A 14 -19.10 12.59 -11.50
CA PHE A 14 -19.08 14.02 -11.13
C PHE A 14 -19.90 14.89 -12.09
N THR A 15 -19.92 14.55 -13.38
CA THR A 15 -20.63 15.33 -14.40
C THR A 15 -22.13 15.00 -14.51
N SER A 16 -22.58 13.81 -14.11
CA SER A 16 -23.98 13.39 -14.32
C SER A 16 -24.87 13.51 -13.08
N ASN A 17 -24.32 13.89 -11.92
CA ASN A 17 -25.02 13.86 -10.62
C ASN A 17 -25.69 12.52 -10.29
N GLN A 18 -25.29 11.44 -10.98
CA GLN A 18 -25.74 10.07 -10.74
C GLN A 18 -24.52 9.15 -10.68
N HIS A 19 -24.39 8.36 -9.62
CA HIS A 19 -23.32 7.35 -9.49
C HIS A 19 -23.67 6.06 -10.24
N VAL A 20 -23.94 6.21 -11.52
CA VAL A 20 -24.34 5.14 -12.43
C VAL A 20 -23.29 4.99 -13.51
N TRP A 21 -23.00 3.75 -13.88
CA TRP A 21 -21.85 3.37 -14.69
C TRP A 21 -22.29 2.71 -15.99
N LEU A 22 -21.48 2.89 -17.04
CA LEU A 22 -21.59 2.10 -18.26
C LEU A 22 -21.30 0.63 -17.94
N THR A 23 -22.03 -0.29 -18.58
CA THR A 23 -21.84 -1.74 -18.39
C THR A 23 -20.39 -2.20 -18.66
N SER A 24 -19.68 -1.56 -19.59
CA SER A 24 -18.27 -1.82 -19.87
C SER A 24 -17.33 -1.44 -18.71
N ALA A 25 -17.71 -0.44 -17.88
CA ALA A 25 -16.96 -0.05 -16.70
C ALA A 25 -17.01 -1.10 -15.58
N CYS A 26 -17.98 -2.02 -15.59
CA CYS A 26 -18.07 -3.14 -14.65
C CYS A 26 -16.89 -4.11 -14.78
N PHE A 27 -16.32 -4.29 -15.97
CA PHE A 27 -15.17 -5.17 -16.18
C PHE A 27 -13.88 -4.62 -15.58
N PHE A 28 -13.74 -3.30 -15.48
CA PHE A 28 -12.59 -2.67 -14.81
C PHE A 28 -12.69 -2.68 -13.28
N ARG A 29 -13.84 -3.10 -12.73
CA ARG A 29 -14.11 -3.10 -11.28
C ARG A 29 -13.43 -4.26 -10.54
N GLY A 30 -13.32 -5.43 -11.17
CA GLY A 30 -12.58 -6.59 -10.64
C GLY A 30 -11.10 -6.32 -10.44
N PRO A 31 -10.39 -5.87 -11.49
CA PRO A 31 -8.99 -5.47 -11.40
C PRO A 31 -8.75 -4.37 -10.36
N TYR A 32 -9.73 -3.47 -10.18
CA TYR A 32 -9.65 -2.44 -9.16
C TYR A 32 -9.70 -3.03 -7.74
N TYR A 33 -10.70 -3.84 -7.42
CA TYR A 33 -10.84 -4.45 -6.09
C TYR A 33 -9.69 -5.42 -5.78
N SER A 34 -9.17 -6.12 -6.78
CA SER A 34 -8.02 -7.00 -6.62
C SER A 34 -6.78 -6.20 -6.20
N MET A 35 -6.45 -5.11 -6.89
CA MET A 35 -5.29 -4.25 -6.55
C MET A 35 -5.39 -3.67 -5.14
N PHE A 36 -6.60 -3.28 -4.73
CA PHE A 36 -6.86 -2.80 -3.39
C PHE A 36 -6.62 -3.88 -2.32
N CYS A 37 -7.16 -5.08 -2.52
CA CYS A 37 -6.98 -6.22 -1.63
C CYS A 37 -5.52 -6.73 -1.60
N ILE A 38 -4.80 -6.65 -2.72
CA ILE A 38 -3.36 -6.94 -2.81
C ILE A 38 -2.58 -5.98 -1.92
N SER A 39 -2.90 -4.68 -1.98
CA SER A 39 -2.25 -3.67 -1.13
C SER A 39 -2.48 -3.96 0.36
N LEU A 40 -3.70 -4.32 0.74
CA LEU A 40 -4.05 -4.68 2.13
C LEU A 40 -3.33 -5.94 2.61
N GLY A 41 -3.35 -7.00 1.81
CA GLY A 41 -2.65 -8.25 2.12
C GLY A 41 -1.14 -8.02 2.24
N THR A 42 -0.57 -7.18 1.38
CA THR A 42 0.85 -6.82 1.44
C THR A 42 1.17 -6.02 2.71
N LEU A 43 0.34 -5.04 3.09
CA LEU A 43 0.51 -4.30 4.35
C LEU A 43 0.43 -5.24 5.56
N LEU A 44 -0.53 -6.18 5.57
CA LEU A 44 -0.66 -7.17 6.63
C LEU A 44 0.57 -8.08 6.72
N ALA A 45 1.08 -8.55 5.57
CA ALA A 45 2.29 -9.36 5.54
C ALA A 45 3.50 -8.59 6.09
N ILE A 46 3.64 -7.29 5.75
CA ILE A 46 4.70 -6.46 6.31
C ILE A 46 4.48 -6.23 7.81
N ALA A 47 3.22 -6.07 8.27
CA ALA A 47 2.90 -5.96 9.69
C ALA A 47 3.32 -7.21 10.47
N VAL A 48 3.04 -8.40 9.94
CA VAL A 48 3.44 -9.69 10.53
C VAL A 48 4.97 -9.82 10.55
N ASP A 49 5.63 -9.50 9.43
CA ASP A 49 7.09 -9.49 9.33
C ASP A 49 7.72 -8.59 10.41
N ARG A 50 7.19 -7.37 10.58
CA ARG A 50 7.65 -6.44 11.62
C ARG A 50 7.33 -6.91 13.03
N TYR A 51 6.15 -7.46 13.24
CA TYR A 51 5.77 -8.05 14.51
C TYR A 51 6.74 -9.16 14.90
N MET A 52 7.07 -10.08 13.99
CA MET A 52 8.03 -11.15 14.24
C MET A 52 9.43 -10.60 14.54
N ALA A 53 9.91 -9.62 13.78
CA ALA A 53 11.22 -8.99 14.01
C ALA A 53 11.31 -8.28 15.37
N VAL A 54 10.21 -7.64 15.81
CA VAL A 54 10.17 -6.94 17.09
C VAL A 54 9.94 -7.91 18.23
N VAL A 55 8.96 -8.80 18.17
CA VAL A 55 8.54 -9.64 19.30
C VAL A 55 9.42 -10.89 19.46
N HIS A 56 9.78 -11.56 18.35
CA HIS A 56 10.50 -12.84 18.32
C HIS A 56 11.80 -12.77 17.48
N PRO A 57 12.82 -12.00 17.91
CA PRO A 57 13.99 -11.69 17.09
C PRO A 57 14.82 -12.92 16.70
N LEU A 58 14.97 -13.91 17.58
CA LEU A 58 15.73 -15.13 17.30
C LEU A 58 15.02 -16.00 16.26
N THR A 59 13.72 -16.26 16.45
CA THR A 59 12.90 -17.01 15.49
C THR A 59 12.84 -16.30 14.14
N TYR A 60 12.72 -14.97 14.15
CA TYR A 60 12.75 -14.17 12.93
C TYR A 60 14.08 -14.33 12.18
N ARG A 61 15.23 -14.23 12.86
CA ARG A 61 16.55 -14.41 12.26
C ARG A 61 16.74 -15.78 11.62
N MET A 62 16.14 -16.83 12.20
CA MET A 62 16.25 -18.19 11.67
C MET A 62 15.25 -18.50 10.56
N ARG A 63 14.05 -17.91 10.57
CA ARG A 63 12.98 -18.24 9.63
C ARG A 63 12.88 -17.30 8.44
N MET A 64 13.22 -16.01 8.61
CA MET A 64 12.96 -15.03 7.57
C MET A 64 13.97 -15.14 6.44
N SER A 65 13.47 -15.27 5.22
CA SER A 65 14.28 -15.33 4.01
C SER A 65 13.63 -14.57 2.85
N ILE A 66 14.44 -14.14 1.89
CA ILE A 66 13.93 -13.51 0.67
C ILE A 66 13.03 -14.44 -0.16
N LYS A 67 13.27 -15.76 -0.07
CA LYS A 67 12.44 -16.78 -0.72
C LYS A 67 11.03 -16.79 -0.14
N LEU A 68 10.91 -16.79 1.20
CA LEU A 68 9.62 -16.72 1.87
C LEU A 68 8.86 -15.43 1.51
N ALA A 69 9.53 -14.28 1.54
CA ALA A 69 8.90 -13.00 1.17
C ALA A 69 8.36 -13.00 -0.27
N ARG A 70 9.11 -13.58 -1.22
CA ARG A 70 8.67 -13.74 -2.61
C ARG A 70 7.46 -14.67 -2.73
N ILE A 71 7.49 -15.83 -2.06
CA ILE A 71 6.38 -16.79 -2.07
C ILE A 71 5.11 -16.14 -1.51
N VAL A 72 5.20 -15.49 -0.34
CA VAL A 72 4.07 -14.78 0.29
C VAL A 72 3.53 -13.70 -0.64
N SER A 73 4.40 -12.91 -1.28
CA SER A 73 3.98 -11.88 -2.24
C SER A 73 3.24 -12.48 -3.43
N ILE A 74 3.81 -13.50 -4.09
CA ILE A 74 3.18 -14.17 -5.23
C ILE A 74 1.82 -14.74 -4.83
N MET A 75 1.72 -15.39 -3.68
CA MET A 75 0.48 -15.95 -3.15
C MET A 75 -0.59 -14.87 -2.95
N ILE A 76 -0.23 -13.72 -2.36
CA ILE A 76 -1.17 -12.60 -2.20
C ILE A 76 -1.68 -12.12 -3.56
N TRP A 77 -0.78 -11.95 -4.54
CA TRP A 77 -1.16 -11.50 -5.87
C TRP A 77 -2.09 -12.49 -6.58
N THR A 78 -1.73 -13.78 -6.61
CA THR A 78 -2.50 -14.80 -7.33
C THR A 78 -3.87 -15.03 -6.72
N VAL A 79 -3.95 -15.15 -5.38
CA VAL A 79 -5.22 -15.35 -4.67
C VAL A 79 -6.16 -14.18 -4.94
N GLN A 80 -5.69 -12.94 -4.78
CA GLN A 80 -6.57 -11.78 -4.90
C GLN A 80 -6.97 -11.47 -6.35
N LEU A 81 -6.08 -11.66 -7.33
CA LEU A 81 -6.47 -11.54 -8.74
C LEU A 81 -7.53 -12.60 -9.07
N THR A 82 -7.27 -13.86 -8.75
CA THR A 82 -8.18 -14.95 -9.11
C THR A 82 -9.57 -14.76 -8.49
N LEU A 83 -9.64 -14.42 -7.19
CA LEU A 83 -10.91 -14.22 -6.49
C LEU A 83 -11.74 -13.09 -7.10
N TRP A 84 -11.13 -11.92 -7.32
CA TRP A 84 -11.86 -10.74 -7.76
C TRP A 84 -12.19 -10.73 -9.25
N GLU A 85 -11.34 -11.30 -10.10
CA GLU A 85 -11.66 -11.46 -11.52
C GLU A 85 -12.78 -12.50 -11.70
N THR A 86 -12.71 -13.65 -11.01
CA THR A 86 -13.77 -14.68 -11.06
C THR A 86 -15.10 -14.11 -10.59
N PHE A 87 -15.08 -13.37 -9.47
CA PHE A 87 -16.25 -12.68 -8.94
C PHE A 87 -16.85 -11.71 -9.97
N THR A 88 -16.00 -10.90 -10.59
CA THR A 88 -16.43 -9.84 -11.52
C THR A 88 -16.97 -10.41 -12.81
N CYS A 89 -16.35 -11.45 -13.37
CA CYS A 89 -16.85 -12.13 -14.55
C CYS A 89 -18.20 -12.81 -14.28
N TYR A 90 -18.34 -13.49 -13.13
CA TYR A 90 -19.56 -14.20 -12.77
C TYR A 90 -20.75 -13.25 -12.58
N TYR A 91 -20.60 -12.19 -11.80
CA TYR A 91 -21.70 -11.25 -11.57
C TYR A 91 -21.86 -10.22 -12.69
N GLY A 92 -20.76 -9.78 -13.29
CA GLY A 92 -20.76 -8.83 -14.41
C GLY A 92 -21.52 -9.36 -15.63
N SER A 93 -21.33 -10.64 -15.98
CA SER A 93 -22.04 -11.27 -17.10
C SER A 93 -23.56 -11.39 -16.88
N ARG A 94 -24.02 -11.41 -15.63
CA ARG A 94 -25.45 -11.49 -15.26
C ARG A 94 -26.15 -10.14 -15.26
N ILE A 95 -25.41 -9.04 -15.08
CA ILE A 95 -25.94 -7.67 -15.11
C ILE A 95 -26.30 -7.26 -16.54
N SER A 96 -25.52 -7.70 -17.54
CA SER A 96 -25.70 -7.38 -18.96
C SER A 96 -26.97 -7.96 -19.59
N VAL A 97 -27.68 -8.89 -18.92
CA VAL A 97 -28.79 -9.66 -19.52
C VAL A 97 -30.18 -9.05 -19.24
N GLY A 98 -30.31 -7.87 -18.59
CA GLY A 98 -31.65 -7.37 -18.30
C GLY A 98 -31.83 -5.91 -17.85
N LYS A 99 -30.79 -5.07 -17.86
CA LYS A 99 -30.92 -3.64 -17.54
C LYS A 99 -30.42 -2.78 -18.71
N SER A 100 -31.26 -1.88 -19.22
CA SER A 100 -30.79 -0.76 -20.03
C SER A 100 -29.82 0.08 -19.19
N ASN A 101 -28.70 0.52 -19.78
CA ASN A 101 -27.75 1.40 -19.10
C ASN A 101 -28.49 2.58 -18.44
N PRO A 102 -28.13 3.02 -17.22
CA PRO A 102 -26.86 2.75 -16.52
C PRO A 102 -26.98 1.91 -15.22
N VAL A 103 -25.88 1.27 -14.79
CA VAL A 103 -25.83 0.30 -13.68
C VAL A 103 -25.19 0.91 -12.43
N ALA A 104 -25.80 0.73 -11.26
CA ALA A 104 -25.23 1.20 -10.00
C ALA A 104 -24.17 0.24 -9.43
N ALA A 105 -23.18 0.75 -8.71
CA ALA A 105 -22.10 -0.04 -8.11
C ALA A 105 -22.57 -1.19 -7.18
N HIS A 106 -23.71 -1.02 -6.51
CA HIS A 106 -24.30 -2.03 -5.63
C HIS A 106 -25.12 -3.07 -6.39
N ASP A 107 -25.55 -2.78 -7.63
CA ASP A 107 -26.32 -3.71 -8.47
C ASP A 107 -25.47 -4.88 -8.97
N MET A 108 -24.14 -4.78 -8.87
CA MET A 108 -23.23 -5.90 -9.10
C MET A 108 -23.37 -7.00 -8.05
N PHE A 109 -23.91 -6.66 -6.88
CA PHE A 109 -24.12 -7.59 -5.79
C PHE A 109 -25.60 -7.94 -5.75
N PRO A 110 -25.97 -9.24 -5.79
CA PRO A 110 -27.36 -9.67 -5.95
C PRO A 110 -28.27 -9.21 -4.80
N LYS A 111 -27.69 -8.90 -3.63
CA LYS A 111 -28.39 -8.39 -2.45
C LYS A 111 -27.52 -7.33 -1.77
N LYS A 112 -28.14 -6.28 -1.22
CA LYS A 112 -27.46 -5.25 -0.40
C LYS A 112 -26.67 -5.88 0.75
N ALA A 113 -27.19 -6.94 1.37
CA ALA A 113 -26.50 -7.69 2.43
C ALA A 113 -25.16 -8.29 1.97
N TYR A 114 -25.07 -8.74 0.72
CA TYR A 114 -23.86 -9.34 0.18
C TYR A 114 -22.78 -8.28 -0.12
N PHE A 115 -23.19 -7.09 -0.58
CA PHE A 115 -22.30 -5.93 -0.68
C PHE A 115 -21.73 -5.55 0.70
N ILE A 116 -22.59 -5.45 1.72
CA ILE A 116 -22.17 -5.13 3.10
C ILE A 116 -21.20 -6.20 3.63
N LEU A 117 -21.51 -7.49 3.43
CA LEU A 117 -20.65 -8.59 3.86
C LEU A 117 -19.25 -8.48 3.25
N ILE A 118 -19.15 -8.19 1.96
CA ILE A 118 -17.86 -8.00 1.28
C ILE A 118 -17.09 -6.81 1.87
N GLN A 119 -17.78 -5.70 2.16
CA GLN A 119 -17.14 -4.55 2.82
C GLN A 119 -16.59 -4.93 4.21
N ILE A 120 -17.32 -5.73 4.99
CA ILE A 120 -16.86 -6.23 6.29
C ILE A 120 -15.63 -7.12 6.14
N VAL A 121 -15.62 -8.04 5.17
CA VAL A 121 -14.47 -8.93 4.92
C VAL A 121 -13.22 -8.12 4.54
N ILE A 122 -13.38 -7.06 3.75
CA ILE A 122 -12.28 -6.14 3.40
C ILE A 122 -11.72 -5.39 4.61
N LEU A 123 -12.54 -5.13 5.64
CA LEU A 123 -12.09 -4.48 6.87
C LEU A 123 -11.27 -5.39 7.79
N LEU A 124 -11.46 -6.71 7.74
CA LEU A 124 -10.72 -7.67 8.58
C LEU A 124 -9.18 -7.51 8.51
N PRO A 125 -8.53 -7.44 7.32
CA PRO A 125 -7.10 -7.21 7.26
C PRO A 125 -6.69 -5.83 7.79
N VAL A 126 -7.55 -4.80 7.70
CA VAL A 126 -7.27 -3.48 8.29
C VAL A 126 -7.23 -3.58 9.81
N VAL A 127 -8.23 -4.23 10.40
CA VAL A 127 -8.29 -4.47 11.86
C VAL A 127 -7.07 -5.29 12.31
N GLY A 128 -6.72 -6.34 11.57
CA GLY A 128 -5.52 -7.14 11.84
C GLY A 128 -4.22 -6.31 11.81
N ASN A 129 -4.07 -5.41 10.83
CA ASN A 129 -2.95 -4.47 10.79
C ASN A 129 -2.93 -3.57 12.03
N VAL A 130 -4.05 -2.95 12.38
CA VAL A 130 -4.14 -2.06 13.56
C VAL A 130 -3.74 -2.81 14.84
N ILE A 131 -4.27 -4.02 15.05
CA ILE A 131 -3.96 -4.86 16.21
C ILE A 131 -2.45 -5.18 16.26
N LEU A 132 -1.85 -5.63 15.16
CA LEU A 132 -0.42 -5.94 15.11
C LEU A 132 0.44 -4.73 15.45
N TYR A 133 0.07 -3.53 14.96
CA TYR A 133 0.81 -2.31 15.26
C TYR A 133 0.65 -1.84 16.70
N ILE A 134 -0.52 -2.05 17.31
CA ILE A 134 -0.72 -1.82 18.75
C ILE A 134 0.23 -2.73 19.54
N PHE A 135 0.30 -4.03 19.21
CA PHE A 135 1.22 -4.94 19.89
C PHE A 135 2.70 -4.56 19.70
N ILE A 136 3.09 -4.18 18.48
CA ILE A 136 4.44 -3.67 18.20
C ILE A 136 4.74 -2.45 19.06
N TYR A 137 3.81 -1.49 19.12
CA TYR A 137 3.96 -0.27 19.92
C TYR A 137 4.13 -0.57 21.41
N ILE A 138 3.25 -1.40 21.98
CA ILE A 138 3.33 -1.83 23.39
C ILE A 138 4.70 -2.47 23.65
N ARG A 139 5.13 -3.42 22.81
CA ARG A 139 6.41 -4.11 22.98
C ARG A 139 7.60 -3.16 22.93
N LEU A 140 7.59 -2.21 22.00
CA LEU A 140 8.64 -1.19 21.90
C LEU A 140 8.68 -0.28 23.12
N ARG A 141 7.53 0.09 23.69
CA ARG A 141 7.44 0.91 24.91
C ARG A 141 7.97 0.15 26.12
N THR A 142 7.56 -1.11 26.31
CA THR A 142 8.03 -1.95 27.42
C THR A 142 9.54 -2.15 27.38
N ARG A 143 10.12 -2.41 26.19
CA ARG A 143 11.58 -2.55 26.04
C ARG A 143 12.33 -1.27 26.42
N LYS A 144 11.82 -0.11 26.03
CA LYS A 144 12.42 1.18 26.42
C LYS A 144 12.37 1.39 27.93
N ALA A 145 11.24 1.09 28.58
CA ALA A 145 11.09 1.21 30.03
C ALA A 145 12.08 0.32 30.79
N VAL A 146 12.19 -0.96 30.39
CA VAL A 146 13.15 -1.90 31.00
C VAL A 146 14.60 -1.46 30.80
N ILE A 147 14.97 -1.03 29.59
CA ILE A 147 16.32 -0.52 29.32
C ILE A 147 16.60 0.74 30.14
N SER A 148 15.63 1.66 30.27
CA SER A 148 15.81 2.87 31.08
C SER A 148 15.97 2.57 32.57
N SER A 149 15.29 1.54 33.10
CA SER A 149 15.49 1.09 34.48
C SER A 149 16.82 0.36 34.68
N SER A 150 17.28 -0.43 33.70
CA SER A 150 18.55 -1.17 33.77
C SER A 150 19.78 -0.29 33.53
N ALA A 151 19.69 0.72 32.65
CA ALA A 151 20.76 1.70 32.43
C ALA A 151 21.04 2.57 33.66
N ARG A 152 20.08 2.67 34.59
CA ARG A 152 20.27 3.30 35.90
C ARG A 152 21.09 2.44 36.86
N ASN A 153 21.23 1.14 36.59
CA ASN A 153 21.87 0.17 37.49
C ASN A 153 23.15 -0.48 36.89
N ASN A 154 23.33 -0.57 35.57
CA ASN A 154 24.55 -1.06 34.91
C ASN A 154 24.67 -0.46 33.49
N ALA A 155 25.74 0.29 33.24
CA ALA A 155 25.91 1.10 32.02
C ALA A 155 26.41 0.32 30.78
N GLU A 156 26.84 -0.93 30.90
CA GLU A 156 27.69 -1.56 29.86
C GLU A 156 27.02 -2.58 28.93
N THR A 157 25.80 -3.06 29.20
CA THR A 157 25.17 -4.13 28.39
C THR A 157 23.94 -3.71 27.57
N ALA A 158 23.60 -2.43 27.54
CA ALA A 158 22.34 -1.93 26.95
C ALA A 158 22.30 -1.87 25.40
N ASN A 159 23.43 -2.08 24.71
CA ASN A 159 23.52 -1.74 23.28
C ASN A 159 23.09 -2.86 22.32
N ASP A 160 23.29 -4.13 22.68
CA ASP A 160 23.23 -5.24 21.70
C ASP A 160 21.79 -5.72 21.38
N ASN A 161 20.84 -5.47 22.29
CA ASN A 161 19.43 -5.88 22.13
C ASN A 161 18.49 -4.73 21.69
N GLN A 162 19.02 -3.53 21.44
CA GLN A 162 18.20 -2.40 21.02
C GLN A 162 17.94 -2.44 19.50
N PRO A 163 16.69 -2.34 19.03
CA PRO A 163 16.43 -2.26 17.60
C PRO A 163 17.14 -1.03 17.00
N SER A 164 17.85 -1.25 15.89
CA SER A 164 18.63 -0.22 15.21
C SER A 164 17.78 1.01 14.86
N ALA A 165 18.41 2.18 14.76
CA ALA A 165 17.73 3.41 14.36
C ALA A 165 16.96 3.23 13.04
N LYS A 166 17.53 2.46 12.09
CA LYS A 166 16.90 2.10 10.82
C LYS A 166 15.61 1.27 11.02
N ALA A 167 15.63 0.28 11.91
CA ALA A 167 14.45 -0.53 12.22
C ALA A 167 13.33 0.31 12.86
N LYS A 168 13.66 1.21 13.80
CA LYS A 168 12.70 2.14 14.42
C LYS A 168 12.07 3.09 13.40
N ALA A 169 12.89 3.65 12.50
CA ALA A 169 12.41 4.53 11.43
C ALA A 169 11.45 3.79 10.49
N PHE A 170 11.78 2.56 10.09
CA PHE A 170 10.91 1.74 9.26
C PHE A 170 9.56 1.41 9.94
N THR A 171 9.57 1.02 11.22
CA THR A 171 8.32 0.77 11.97
C THR A 171 7.47 2.04 12.10
N LYS A 172 8.11 3.20 12.35
CA LYS A 172 7.41 4.50 12.39
C LYS A 172 6.76 4.83 11.05
N MET A 173 7.48 4.60 9.95
CA MET A 173 6.99 4.82 8.59
C MET A 173 5.74 3.99 8.34
N MET A 174 5.76 2.70 8.70
CA MET A 174 4.62 1.84 8.47
C MET A 174 3.43 2.13 9.38
N ALA A 175 3.68 2.60 10.61
CA ALA A 175 2.62 3.12 11.48
C ALA A 175 1.93 4.37 10.87
N LEU A 176 2.68 5.26 10.19
CA LEU A 176 2.08 6.39 9.47
C LEU A 176 1.25 5.95 8.26
N VAL A 177 1.74 4.99 7.47
CA VAL A 177 0.98 4.42 6.34
C VAL A 177 -0.36 3.87 6.82
N LEU A 178 -0.38 3.15 7.94
CA LEU A 178 -1.61 2.62 8.51
C LEU A 178 -2.52 3.68 9.12
N GLY A 179 -1.95 4.66 9.83
CA GLY A 179 -2.72 5.78 10.37
C GLY A 179 -3.43 6.55 9.26
N TYR A 180 -2.73 6.81 8.16
CA TYR A 180 -3.33 7.40 6.96
C TYR A 180 -4.47 6.54 6.40
N LEU A 181 -4.23 5.23 6.24
CA LEU A 181 -5.22 4.29 5.72
C LEU A 181 -6.52 4.34 6.52
N VAL A 182 -6.44 4.35 7.85
CA VAL A 182 -7.62 4.44 8.73
C VAL A 182 -8.37 5.77 8.54
N ILE A 183 -7.64 6.90 8.54
CA ILE A 183 -8.24 8.24 8.40
C ILE A 183 -8.91 8.40 7.03
N ALA A 184 -8.25 7.93 5.96
CA ALA A 184 -8.76 8.04 4.61
C ALA A 184 -9.99 7.15 4.36
N TRP A 185 -10.10 6.03 5.10
CA TRP A 185 -11.14 5.04 4.84
C TRP A 185 -12.35 5.17 5.74
N LEU A 186 -12.18 5.60 6.99
CA LEU A 186 -13.28 5.76 7.95
C LEU A 186 -14.47 6.55 7.37
N PRO A 187 -14.26 7.73 6.74
CA PRO A 187 -15.35 8.49 6.15
C PRO A 187 -16.11 7.68 5.08
N TYR A 188 -15.40 6.92 4.25
CA TYR A 188 -16.03 6.12 3.19
C TYR A 188 -16.92 5.04 3.76
N TYR A 189 -16.48 4.33 4.80
CA TYR A 189 -17.30 3.30 5.45
C TYR A 189 -18.49 3.86 6.22
N ILE A 190 -18.47 5.14 6.62
CA ILE A 190 -19.62 5.84 7.19
C ILE A 190 -20.62 6.24 6.10
N PHE A 191 -20.14 6.78 4.98
CA PHE A 191 -20.99 7.32 3.91
C PHE A 191 -21.61 6.25 3.02
N VAL A 192 -20.92 5.13 2.78
CA VAL A 192 -21.38 4.06 1.86
C VAL A 192 -22.75 3.47 2.25
N PRO A 193 -23.02 3.10 3.52
CA PRO A 193 -24.34 2.59 3.90
C PRO A 193 -25.46 3.63 3.78
N MET A 194 -25.11 4.92 3.92
CA MET A 194 -26.06 6.04 3.82
C MET A 194 -26.40 6.38 2.35
N HIS A 195 -25.60 5.89 1.39
CA HIS A 195 -25.75 6.18 -0.02
C HIS A 195 -26.98 5.46 -0.60
N LYS A 196 -28.04 6.24 -0.90
CA LYS A 196 -29.24 5.76 -1.57
C LYS A 196 -29.20 6.16 -3.05
N VAL A 197 -28.94 5.19 -3.90
CA VAL A 197 -28.91 5.42 -5.35
C VAL A 197 -30.32 5.68 -5.87
N ASN A 198 -30.45 6.71 -6.72
CA ASN A 198 -31.70 7.11 -7.37
C ASN A 198 -32.83 7.51 -6.41
N ASP A 199 -32.51 7.87 -5.17
CA ASP A 199 -33.48 8.46 -4.25
C ASP A 199 -33.54 9.98 -4.48
N PRO A 200 -34.64 10.52 -5.02
CA PRO A 200 -34.79 11.95 -5.32
C PRO A 200 -34.79 12.83 -4.06
N THR A 201 -34.91 12.23 -2.87
CA THR A 201 -34.81 12.94 -1.59
C THR A 201 -33.36 13.16 -1.14
N THR A 202 -32.38 12.58 -1.83
CA THR A 202 -30.96 12.73 -1.49
C THR A 202 -30.48 14.12 -1.90
N PRO A 203 -29.98 14.95 -0.96
CA PRO A 203 -29.57 16.31 -1.27
C PRO A 203 -28.27 16.34 -2.08
N THR A 204 -28.12 17.31 -2.98
CA THR A 204 -26.97 17.40 -3.90
C THR A 204 -25.62 17.47 -3.18
N TRP A 205 -25.55 18.11 -2.01
CA TRP A 205 -24.32 18.18 -1.20
C TRP A 205 -23.81 16.80 -0.81
N PHE A 206 -24.70 15.81 -0.64
CA PHE A 206 -24.33 14.47 -0.25
C PHE A 206 -23.56 13.74 -1.36
N PHE A 207 -23.93 13.97 -2.62
CA PHE A 207 -23.20 13.41 -3.77
C PHE A 207 -21.78 13.99 -3.86
N TYR A 208 -21.62 15.31 -3.72
CA TYR A 208 -20.30 15.93 -3.66
C TYR A 208 -19.46 15.46 -2.48
N ALA A 209 -20.08 15.33 -1.29
CA ALA A 209 -19.40 14.82 -0.11
C ALA A 209 -18.97 13.35 -0.31
N PHE A 210 -19.83 12.51 -0.87
CA PHE A 210 -19.52 11.12 -1.20
C PHE A 210 -18.36 11.01 -2.18
N ASP A 211 -18.32 11.86 -3.21
CA ASP A 211 -17.22 11.88 -4.18
C ASP A 211 -15.88 12.30 -3.58
N ILE A 212 -15.87 13.32 -2.72
CA ILE A 212 -14.66 13.75 -1.98
C ILE A 212 -14.17 12.61 -1.08
N VAL A 213 -15.09 11.98 -0.35
CA VAL A 213 -14.79 10.85 0.53
C VAL A 213 -14.26 9.65 -0.28
N ALA A 214 -14.84 9.37 -1.44
CA ALA A 214 -14.38 8.33 -2.35
C ALA A 214 -12.97 8.66 -2.87
N LEU A 215 -12.71 9.89 -3.31
CA LEU A 215 -11.38 10.35 -3.75
C LEU A 215 -10.33 10.16 -2.65
N LEU A 216 -10.66 10.52 -1.41
CA LEU A 216 -9.79 10.32 -0.26
C LEU A 216 -9.51 8.83 -0.03
N PHE A 217 -10.53 7.98 -0.05
CA PHE A 217 -10.38 6.52 0.07
C PHE A 217 -9.45 5.95 -1.02
N TYR A 218 -9.58 6.44 -2.25
CA TYR A 218 -8.83 5.98 -3.42
C TYR A 218 -7.37 6.47 -3.47
N SER A 219 -7.04 7.55 -2.79
CA SER A 219 -5.69 8.14 -2.76
C SER A 219 -4.62 7.25 -2.08
N ASN A 220 -5.01 6.15 -1.44
CA ASN A 220 -4.14 5.24 -0.67
C ASN A 220 -2.81 4.90 -1.38
N SER A 221 -2.86 4.59 -2.68
CA SER A 221 -1.64 4.29 -3.45
C SER A 221 -0.74 5.49 -3.74
N PHE A 222 -1.31 6.69 -3.86
CA PHE A 222 -0.55 7.92 -4.08
C PHE A 222 0.22 8.32 -2.82
N MET A 223 -0.37 8.06 -1.65
CA MET A 223 0.21 8.45 -0.37
C MET A 223 1.39 7.56 0.04
N ASN A 224 1.45 6.30 -0.42
CA ASN A 224 2.54 5.40 -0.11
C ASN A 224 3.93 5.98 -0.47
N PRO A 225 4.23 6.40 -1.73
CA PRO A 225 5.48 7.10 -2.06
C PRO A 225 5.74 8.40 -1.30
N LEU A 226 4.70 9.20 -1.01
CA LEU A 226 4.83 10.44 -0.24
C LEU A 226 5.29 10.17 1.20
N ILE A 227 4.71 9.16 1.84
CA ILE A 227 5.10 8.77 3.20
C ILE A 227 6.52 8.20 3.22
N TYR A 228 6.89 7.39 2.21
CA TYR A 228 8.24 6.83 2.09
C TYR A 228 9.29 7.91 1.84
N SER A 229 9.02 8.85 0.94
CA SER A 229 9.92 9.97 0.63
C SER A 229 10.06 10.95 1.80
N TRP A 230 9.06 11.11 2.67
CA TRP A 230 9.19 12.01 3.81
C TRP A 230 10.10 11.47 4.92
N GLN A 231 10.04 10.16 5.22
CA GLN A 231 10.76 9.59 6.36
C GLN A 231 12.12 8.99 6.05
N ASN A 232 12.34 8.47 4.86
CA ASN A 232 13.56 7.75 4.57
C ASN A 232 14.54 8.63 3.77
N ARG A 233 15.67 8.99 4.40
CA ARG A 233 16.74 9.80 3.79
C ARG A 233 17.27 9.16 2.51
N ASP A 234 17.39 7.82 2.47
CA ASP A 234 17.86 7.09 1.29
C ASP A 234 16.90 7.29 0.10
N PHE A 235 15.58 7.34 0.35
CA PHE A 235 14.58 7.64 -0.68
C PHE A 235 14.62 9.10 -1.09
N ARG A 236 14.78 10.05 -0.16
CA ARG A 236 14.94 11.48 -0.47
C ARG A 236 16.14 11.73 -1.37
N ASP A 237 17.25 11.07 -1.07
CA ASP A 237 18.48 11.20 -1.84
C ASP A 237 18.32 10.56 -3.24
N ALA A 238 17.63 9.44 -3.34
CA ALA A 238 17.30 8.81 -4.63
C ALA A 238 16.35 9.68 -5.48
N TYR A 239 15.25 10.19 -4.90
CA TYR A 239 14.34 11.11 -5.58
C TYR A 239 15.03 12.42 -5.95
N GLY A 240 15.89 12.94 -5.08
CA GLY A 240 16.71 14.12 -5.34
C GLY A 240 17.68 13.92 -6.51
N LYS A 241 18.27 12.73 -6.66
CA LYS A 241 19.11 12.37 -7.81
C LYS A 241 18.33 12.24 -9.11
N ILE A 242 17.09 11.75 -9.05
CA ILE A 242 16.21 11.64 -10.24
C ILE A 242 15.72 13.02 -10.68
N LEU A 243 15.34 13.88 -9.73
CA LEU A 243 14.85 15.24 -10.01
C LEU A 243 15.98 16.20 -10.42
N LYS A 244 17.18 16.02 -9.86
CA LYS A 244 18.40 16.65 -10.36
C LYS A 244 18.93 15.81 -11.51
N CYS A 245 18.26 15.86 -12.66
CA CYS A 245 18.76 15.30 -13.92
C CYS A 245 20.22 15.73 -14.15
N ARG A 246 21.19 14.95 -13.69
CA ARG A 246 22.58 15.13 -14.10
C ARG A 246 22.62 14.55 -15.49
N ARG A 247 22.48 15.41 -16.50
CA ARG A 247 22.88 15.09 -17.88
C ARG A 247 24.30 14.56 -17.80
N SER A 248 24.47 13.24 -17.77
CA SER A 248 25.73 12.62 -18.12
C SER A 248 25.77 12.59 -19.64
N ALA A 249 25.90 13.79 -20.20
CA ALA A 249 26.14 14.01 -21.62
C ALA A 249 27.21 15.08 -21.70
N THR A 250 28.46 14.68 -21.45
CA THR A 250 29.62 15.48 -21.87
C THR A 250 30.77 14.53 -22.20
N VAL A 251 30.86 14.25 -23.50
CA VAL A 251 32.08 14.15 -24.31
C VAL A 251 32.99 12.95 -24.06
N ALA A 252 32.68 11.85 -24.76
CA ALA A 252 33.72 11.05 -25.39
C ALA A 252 34.22 11.84 -26.61
N GLY A 253 35.40 12.43 -26.53
CA GLY A 253 36.00 13.15 -27.64
C GLY A 253 37.32 13.82 -27.27
N GLY A 254 38.42 13.23 -27.73
CA GLY A 254 39.57 14.00 -28.20
C GLY A 254 40.79 14.07 -27.28
N SER A 255 41.70 13.12 -27.49
CA SER A 255 43.12 13.37 -27.81
C SER A 255 44.02 14.14 -26.85
N THR A 256 45.02 13.44 -26.31
CA THR A 256 46.48 13.68 -26.47
C THR A 256 47.21 12.64 -25.60
N THR A 257 48.41 12.10 -25.83
CA THR A 257 49.37 11.88 -26.92
C THR A 257 50.43 10.96 -26.28
N ASN A 258 51.08 10.13 -27.09
CA ASN A 258 52.18 9.21 -26.76
C ASN A 258 53.20 9.66 -25.69
N SER A 259 53.66 8.68 -24.91
CA SER A 259 55.11 8.49 -24.72
C SER A 259 55.44 7.02 -24.46
N HIS A 260 56.23 6.45 -25.36
CA HIS A 260 57.03 5.23 -25.17
C HIS A 260 57.74 5.22 -23.81
N THR A 261 57.85 4.06 -23.17
CA THR A 261 59.14 3.45 -22.81
C THR A 261 58.95 1.96 -22.55
N ARG A 262 59.79 1.18 -23.23
CA ARG A 262 59.98 -0.27 -23.15
C ARG A 262 61.03 -0.52 -22.06
N SER A 263 60.76 -1.37 -21.07
CA SER A 263 61.82 -1.96 -20.24
C SER A 263 61.46 -3.35 -19.78
N THR A 264 62.13 -4.30 -20.42
CA THR A 264 62.34 -5.70 -20.09
C THR A 264 63.06 -5.83 -18.74
N THR A 265 62.62 -6.74 -17.85
CA THR A 265 63.47 -7.34 -16.79
C THR A 265 62.83 -8.68 -16.40
N THR A 266 63.17 -9.76 -17.11
CA THR A 266 63.98 -10.89 -16.61
C THR A 266 63.54 -11.47 -15.26
N SER A 267 62.87 -12.62 -15.35
CA SER A 267 62.70 -13.63 -14.31
C SER A 267 64.04 -14.28 -13.97
N SER A 268 64.33 -14.41 -12.68
CA SER A 268 65.39 -15.26 -12.13
C SER A 268 64.82 -16.14 -11.04
N LEU A 269 65.17 -17.43 -11.14
CA LEU A 269 65.00 -18.56 -10.21
C LEU A 269 63.64 -19.27 -10.21
#